data_AF-A0A382GXM0-F1
#
_entry.id   AF-A0A382GXM0-F1
#
_cell.length_a   1.000
_cell.length_b   1.000
_cell.length_c   1.000
_cell.angle_alpha   90.00
_cell.angle_beta   90.00
_cell.angle_gamma   90.00
#
_symmetry.space_group_name_H-M   'P 1'
#
loop_
_entity.id
_entity.type
_entity.pdbx_description
1 polymer ?
#
loop_
_entity_poly.entity_id
_entity_poly.type
_entity_poly.pdbx_seq_one_letter_code
_entity_poly.pdbx_strand_id
1 'polypeptide(L)'
;MQINTWKYLFGAGILGLILSSILIMIMLYMVSSKLQQQRKLSLRDQHIEHVPRLGGIGLFWGFLGALILLWLIPIEQQLIGLEFLPQNRLAGLCIGGLLAWGIGFADDVIDLRARWKLTGQIILSILAIVLGFEINAIQVPVLQIIDLGPWSWPITILWIVGVINAINLIDGLDGLAGGLAIVALACFGTLCWWQGQYSLLLLIIVLIGVTLGFWLFNRPQASIF
;
A
#
# COMPACT_ATOMS: atom_id res chain seq x y z
N MET A 1 24.79 -3.74 18.71
CA MET A 1 25.67 -3.14 17.67
C MET A 1 24.89 -1.97 17.07
N GLN A 2 25.30 -0.73 17.32
CA GLN A 2 24.52 0.46 16.94
C GLN A 2 24.54 0.63 15.41
N ILE A 3 23.50 0.15 14.72
CA ILE A 3 23.35 0.32 13.27
C ILE A 3 22.95 1.77 12.99
N ASN A 4 23.63 2.43 12.05
CA ASN A 4 23.23 3.76 11.58
C ASN A 4 21.77 3.72 11.09
N THR A 5 20.93 4.60 11.64
CA THR A 5 19.51 4.82 11.26
C THR A 5 19.23 4.67 9.76
N TRP A 6 19.99 5.37 8.93
CA TRP A 6 19.82 5.34 7.48
C TRP A 6 20.06 3.96 6.86
N LYS A 7 21.01 3.18 7.38
CA LYS A 7 21.28 1.82 6.90
C LYS A 7 20.12 0.89 7.24
N TYR A 8 19.50 1.06 8.40
CA TYR A 8 18.34 0.27 8.81
C TYR A 8 17.11 0.60 7.97
N LEU A 9 16.81 1.88 7.78
CA LEU A 9 15.73 2.31 6.88
C LEU A 9 15.95 1.77 5.47
N PHE A 10 17.15 1.93 4.92
CA PHE A 10 17.49 1.41 3.60
C PHE A 10 17.34 -0.12 3.51
N GLY A 11 17.82 -0.85 4.52
CA GLY A 11 17.66 -2.30 4.61
C GLY A 11 16.20 -2.74 4.68
N ALA A 12 15.37 -2.02 5.43
CA ALA A 12 13.92 -2.27 5.53
C ALA A 12 13.22 -2.08 4.17
N GLY A 13 13.61 -1.05 3.41
CA GLY A 13 13.12 -0.84 2.04
C GLY A 13 13.54 -1.97 1.10
N ILE A 14 14.80 -2.39 1.14
CA ILE A 14 15.29 -3.54 0.35
C ILE A 14 14.53 -4.81 0.71
N LEU A 15 14.29 -5.07 2.00
CA LEU A 15 13.55 -6.22 2.46
C LEU A 15 12.13 -6.24 1.86
N GLY A 16 11.43 -5.11 1.89
CA GLY A 16 10.12 -4.94 1.27
C GLY A 16 10.15 -5.22 -0.24
N LEU A 17 11.15 -4.69 -0.95
CA LEU A 17 11.33 -4.91 -2.38
C LEU A 17 11.53 -6.38 -2.71
N ILE A 18 12.42 -7.07 -1.99
CA ILE A 18 12.73 -8.48 -2.21
C ILE A 18 11.49 -9.33 -1.94
N LEU A 19 10.79 -9.13 -0.82
CA LEU A 19 9.60 -9.90 -0.48
C LEU A 19 8.48 -9.72 -1.50
N SER A 20 8.17 -8.48 -1.88
CA SER A 20 7.17 -8.18 -2.91
C SER A 20 7.53 -8.85 -4.24
N SER A 21 8.79 -8.72 -4.67
CA SER A 21 9.27 -9.32 -5.93
C SER A 21 9.20 -10.84 -5.92
N ILE A 22 9.57 -11.49 -4.82
CA ILE A 22 9.48 -12.96 -4.67
C ILE A 22 8.02 -13.41 -4.73
N LEU A 23 7.12 -12.74 -4.01
CA LEU A 23 5.70 -13.08 -4.02
C LEU A 23 5.10 -12.93 -5.42
N ILE A 24 5.43 -11.85 -6.13
CA ILE A 24 4.96 -11.65 -7.51
C ILE A 24 5.52 -12.71 -8.44
N MET A 25 6.80 -13.07 -8.32
CA MET A 25 7.41 -14.13 -9.10
C MET A 25 6.72 -15.49 -8.86
N ILE A 26 6.39 -15.82 -7.61
CA ILE A 26 5.63 -17.02 -7.27
C ILE A 26 4.22 -16.97 -7.90
N MET A 27 3.52 -15.83 -7.79
CA MET A 27 2.20 -15.67 -8.41
C MET A 27 2.24 -15.82 -9.92
N LEU A 28 3.20 -15.18 -10.59
CA LEU A 28 3.41 -15.31 -12.03
C LEU A 28 3.68 -16.76 -12.41
N TYR A 29 4.51 -17.48 -11.65
CA TYR A 29 4.74 -18.91 -11.87
C TYR A 29 3.44 -19.73 -11.75
N MET A 30 2.68 -19.54 -10.67
CA MET A 30 1.43 -20.27 -10.43
C MET A 30 0.39 -20.03 -11.54
N VAL A 31 0.28 -18.78 -12.01
CA VAL A 31 -0.70 -18.37 -13.01
C VAL A 31 -0.24 -18.69 -14.43
N SER A 32 1.07 -18.71 -14.70
CA SER A 32 1.63 -19.02 -16.03
C SER A 32 1.20 -20.38 -16.56
N SER A 33 1.08 -21.39 -15.70
CA SER A 33 0.63 -22.73 -16.08
C SER A 33 -0.80 -22.75 -16.63
N LYS A 34 -1.70 -21.94 -16.05
CA LYS A 34 -3.09 -21.79 -16.49
C LYS A 34 -3.22 -20.89 -17.71
N LEU A 35 -2.46 -19.78 -17.76
CA LEU A 35 -2.45 -18.86 -18.91
C LEU A 35 -1.87 -19.52 -20.17
N GLN A 36 -0.83 -20.35 -20.04
CA GLN A 36 -0.31 -21.15 -21.17
C GLN A 36 -1.35 -22.14 -21.70
N GLN A 37 -2.15 -22.75 -20.82
CA GLN A 37 -3.20 -23.68 -21.23
C GLN A 37 -4.34 -22.96 -21.98
N GLN A 38 -4.71 -21.75 -21.55
CA GLN A 38 -5.71 -20.92 -22.24
C GLN A 38 -5.20 -20.36 -23.59
N ARG A 39 -3.93 -19.92 -23.67
CA ARG A 39 -3.30 -19.50 -24.94
C ARG A 39 -3.29 -20.62 -25.98
N LYS A 40 -3.14 -21.88 -25.57
CA LYS A 40 -3.12 -23.04 -26.47
C LYS A 40 -4.51 -23.36 -27.08
N LEU A 41 -5.59 -22.94 -26.41
CA LEU A 41 -6.97 -23.13 -26.86
C LEU A 41 -7.49 -21.96 -27.70
N SER A 42 -6.98 -20.75 -27.46
CA SER A 42 -7.33 -19.51 -28.19
C SER A 42 -6.37 -19.26 -29.35
N LEU A 43 -6.54 -19.99 -30.46
CA LEU A 43 -5.80 -19.73 -31.71
C LEU A 43 -6.35 -18.52 -32.50
N ARG A 44 -7.47 -17.93 -32.07
CA ARG A 44 -8.24 -16.93 -32.82
C ARG A 44 -8.02 -15.48 -32.36
N ASP A 45 -7.54 -15.28 -31.13
CA ASP A 45 -7.36 -13.95 -30.52
C ASP A 45 -5.89 -13.69 -30.20
N GLN A 46 -5.08 -13.38 -31.22
CA GLN A 46 -3.63 -13.14 -31.09
C GLN A 46 -3.26 -11.77 -30.49
N HIS A 47 -4.22 -10.94 -30.10
CA HIS A 47 -3.98 -9.55 -29.69
C HIS A 47 -4.48 -9.15 -28.30
N ILE A 48 -4.95 -10.08 -27.47
CA ILE A 48 -5.38 -9.77 -26.09
C ILE A 48 -4.48 -10.55 -25.13
N GLU A 49 -3.36 -9.94 -24.72
CA GLU A 49 -2.60 -10.47 -23.59
C GLU A 49 -3.42 -10.22 -22.31
N HIS A 50 -4.06 -11.27 -21.79
CA HIS A 50 -4.67 -11.22 -20.46
C HIS A 50 -3.57 -11.18 -19.40
N VAL A 51 -3.18 -9.98 -19.00
CA VAL A 51 -2.27 -9.76 -17.88
C VAL A 51 -3.05 -10.02 -16.57
N PRO A 52 -2.53 -10.86 -15.66
CA PRO A 52 -3.23 -11.20 -14.42
C PRO A 52 -3.31 -10.00 -13.46
N ARG A 53 -4.50 -9.82 -12.84
CA ARG A 53 -4.80 -8.78 -11.83
C ARG A 53 -4.59 -9.30 -10.41
N LEU A 54 -3.33 -9.54 -10.04
CA LEU A 54 -2.96 -10.15 -8.74
C LEU A 54 -1.82 -9.41 -8.04
N GLY A 55 -1.40 -8.26 -8.56
CA GLY A 55 -0.32 -7.43 -8.04
C GLY A 55 -0.54 -6.99 -6.59
N GLY A 56 -1.81 -6.73 -6.24
CA GLY A 56 -2.23 -6.40 -4.88
C GLY A 56 -1.82 -7.43 -3.83
N ILE A 57 -1.69 -8.72 -4.19
CA ILE A 57 -1.19 -9.76 -3.30
C ILE A 57 0.28 -9.51 -2.95
N GLY A 58 1.11 -9.24 -3.95
CA GLY A 58 2.53 -8.93 -3.77
C GLY A 58 2.75 -7.67 -2.93
N LEU A 59 1.92 -6.65 -3.16
CA LEU A 59 1.94 -5.42 -2.38
C LEU A 59 1.57 -5.67 -0.90
N PHE A 60 0.35 -6.14 -0.62
CA PHE A 60 -0.11 -6.25 0.76
C PHE A 60 0.68 -7.29 1.57
N TRP A 61 0.87 -8.49 1.03
CA TRP A 61 1.57 -9.55 1.76
C TRP A 61 3.08 -9.34 1.80
N GLY A 62 3.66 -8.66 0.81
CA GLY A 62 5.06 -8.23 0.85
C GLY A 62 5.30 -7.21 1.97
N PHE A 63 4.39 -6.24 2.12
CA PHE A 63 4.42 -5.27 3.20
C PHE A 63 4.24 -5.93 4.57
N LEU A 64 3.19 -6.75 4.74
CA LEU A 64 2.93 -7.42 6.01
C LEU A 64 4.07 -8.37 6.39
N GLY A 65 4.61 -9.13 5.44
CA GLY A 65 5.77 -10.00 5.64
C GLY A 65 7.01 -9.22 6.05
N ALA A 66 7.28 -8.07 5.43
CA ALA A 66 8.39 -7.21 5.80
C ALA A 66 8.25 -6.69 7.24
N LEU A 67 7.05 -6.25 7.63
CA LEU A 67 6.78 -5.82 9.01
C LEU A 67 6.97 -6.93 10.03
N ILE A 68 6.48 -8.15 9.73
CA ILE A 68 6.66 -9.31 10.60
C ILE A 68 8.15 -9.64 10.76
N LEU A 69 8.92 -9.67 9.67
CA LEU A 69 10.36 -9.91 9.74
C LEU A 69 11.09 -8.81 10.52
N LEU A 70 10.76 -7.54 10.29
CA LEU A 70 11.35 -6.44 11.05
C LEU A 70 11.01 -6.50 12.53
N TRP A 71 9.84 -7.02 12.90
CA TRP A 71 9.45 -7.25 14.29
C TRP A 71 10.19 -8.43 14.93
N LEU A 72 10.46 -9.49 14.15
CA LEU A 72 11.14 -10.69 14.63
C LEU A 72 12.66 -10.53 14.77
N ILE A 73 13.29 -9.62 14.01
CA ILE A 73 14.74 -9.39 14.10
C ILE A 73 15.00 -8.42 15.26
N PRO A 74 15.64 -8.86 16.36
CA PRO A 74 15.94 -7.99 17.50
C PRO A 74 17.08 -7.06 17.12
N ILE A 75 16.75 -5.90 16.55
CA ILE A 75 17.70 -4.84 16.27
C ILE A 75 17.50 -3.79 17.35
N GLU A 76 18.43 -3.71 18.29
CA GLU A 76 18.50 -2.63 19.27
C GLU A 76 18.77 -1.30 18.54
N GLN A 77 17.71 -0.60 18.14
CA GLN A 77 17.78 0.78 17.68
C GLN A 77 17.08 1.67 18.70
N GLN A 78 17.85 2.53 19.36
CA GLN A 78 17.26 3.66 20.06
C GLN A 78 16.52 4.51 19.01
N LEU A 79 15.18 4.61 19.16
CA LEU A 79 14.27 5.54 18.47
C LEU A 79 13.66 5.08 17.14
N ILE A 80 13.92 3.86 16.65
CA ILE A 80 13.41 3.41 15.34
C ILE A 80 12.96 1.97 15.43
N GLY A 81 11.65 1.80 15.55
CA GLY A 81 11.05 0.49 15.73
C GLY A 81 9.53 0.58 15.74
N LEU A 82 8.90 -0.52 15.33
CA LEU A 82 7.44 -0.66 15.35
C LEU A 82 6.88 -0.54 16.77
N GLU A 83 7.71 -0.82 17.79
CA GLU A 83 7.38 -0.67 19.22
C GLU A 83 7.16 0.78 19.67
N PHE A 84 7.74 1.76 18.95
CA PHE A 84 7.54 3.19 19.25
C PHE A 84 6.25 3.74 18.65
N LEU A 85 5.55 2.96 17.81
CA LEU A 85 4.21 3.33 17.35
C LEU A 85 3.17 2.92 18.39
N PRO A 86 2.13 3.75 18.62
CA PRO A 86 1.00 3.33 19.43
C PRO A 86 0.43 2.00 18.90
N GLN A 87 0.32 0.99 19.77
CA GLN A 87 -0.09 -0.37 19.38
C GLN A 87 -1.44 -0.38 18.64
N ASN A 88 -2.37 0.46 19.07
CA ASN A 88 -3.67 0.66 18.42
C ASN A 88 -3.53 1.18 16.97
N ARG A 89 -2.58 2.08 16.70
CA ARG A 89 -2.34 2.61 15.35
C ARG A 89 -1.66 1.59 14.45
N LEU A 90 -0.67 0.84 14.96
CA LEU A 90 -0.03 -0.21 14.15
C LEU A 90 -1.04 -1.33 13.82
N ALA A 91 -1.82 -1.78 14.81
CA ALA A 91 -2.88 -2.74 14.60
C ALA A 91 -3.94 -2.20 13.61
N GLY A 92 -4.33 -0.94 13.75
CA GLY A 92 -5.30 -0.32 12.85
C GLY A 92 -4.79 -0.15 11.42
N LEU A 93 -3.50 0.11 11.22
CA LEU A 93 -2.89 0.12 9.90
C LEU A 93 -2.94 -1.28 9.26
N CYS A 94 -2.60 -2.34 10.02
CA CYS A 94 -2.62 -3.70 9.52
C CYS A 94 -4.05 -4.19 9.22
N ILE A 95 -4.99 -3.95 10.13
CA ILE A 95 -6.41 -4.33 9.96
C ILE A 95 -7.04 -3.51 8.83
N GLY A 96 -6.83 -2.20 8.82
CA GLY A 96 -7.33 -1.31 7.76
C GLY A 96 -6.75 -1.67 6.40
N GLY A 97 -5.44 -1.95 6.34
CA GLY A 97 -4.77 -2.42 5.13
C GLY A 97 -5.32 -3.76 4.64
N LEU A 98 -5.57 -4.72 5.53
CA LEU A 98 -6.17 -6.01 5.19
C LEU A 98 -7.59 -5.84 4.61
N LEU A 99 -8.39 -4.97 5.21
CA LEU A 99 -9.75 -4.69 4.72
C LEU A 99 -9.73 -3.95 3.37
N ALA A 100 -8.85 -2.96 3.21
CA ALA A 100 -8.67 -2.24 1.95
C ALA A 100 -8.23 -3.19 0.83
N TRP A 101 -7.23 -4.02 1.09
CA TRP A 101 -6.79 -5.07 0.18
C TRP A 101 -7.91 -6.07 -0.11
N GLY A 102 -8.65 -6.51 0.90
CA GLY A 102 -9.76 -7.45 0.73
C GLY A 102 -10.90 -6.90 -0.13
N ILE A 103 -11.24 -5.62 0.01
CA ILE A 103 -12.22 -4.94 -0.85
C ILE A 103 -11.71 -4.88 -2.29
N GLY A 104 -10.45 -4.49 -2.50
CA GLY A 104 -9.84 -4.44 -3.83
C GLY A 104 -9.76 -5.82 -4.49
N PHE A 105 -9.29 -6.82 -3.75
CA PHE A 105 -9.21 -8.20 -4.22
C PHE A 105 -10.59 -8.78 -4.56
N ALA A 106 -11.62 -8.49 -3.75
CA ALA A 106 -12.98 -8.89 -4.07
C ALA A 106 -13.48 -8.20 -5.36
N ASP A 107 -13.20 -6.91 -5.54
CA ASP A 107 -13.52 -6.18 -6.78
C ASP A 107 -12.88 -6.85 -8.01
N ASP A 108 -11.60 -7.24 -7.91
CA ASP A 108 -10.88 -7.89 -9.01
C ASP A 108 -11.41 -9.29 -9.37
N VAL A 109 -11.93 -10.04 -8.40
CA VAL A 109 -12.38 -11.43 -8.60
C VAL A 109 -13.85 -11.51 -9.00
N ILE A 110 -14.73 -10.68 -8.43
CA ILE A 110 -16.18 -10.78 -8.62
C ILE A 110 -16.84 -9.54 -9.23
N ASP A 111 -16.06 -8.53 -9.64
CA ASP A 111 -16.54 -7.29 -10.27
C ASP A 111 -17.65 -6.62 -9.43
N LEU A 112 -17.25 -6.04 -8.29
CA LEU A 112 -18.21 -5.53 -7.31
C LEU A 112 -19.00 -4.35 -7.87
N ARG A 113 -20.32 -4.37 -7.68
CA ARG A 113 -21.14 -3.20 -7.99
C ARG A 113 -20.64 -2.00 -7.19
N ALA A 114 -20.54 -0.84 -7.84
CA ALA A 114 -20.03 0.40 -7.25
C ALA A 114 -20.61 0.73 -5.85
N ARG A 115 -21.91 0.48 -5.62
CA ARG A 115 -22.55 0.69 -4.31
C ARG A 115 -21.94 -0.15 -3.18
N TRP A 116 -21.54 -1.39 -3.46
CA TRP A 116 -20.96 -2.30 -2.47
C TRP A 116 -19.50 -1.95 -2.19
N LYS A 117 -18.74 -1.60 -3.25
CA LYS A 117 -17.37 -1.08 -3.13
C LYS A 117 -17.35 0.19 -2.27
N LEU A 118 -18.23 1.15 -2.55
CA LEU A 118 -18.34 2.40 -1.80
C LEU A 118 -18.75 2.15 -0.34
N THR A 119 -19.73 1.26 -0.09
CA THR A 119 -20.16 0.91 1.27
C THR A 119 -18.99 0.32 2.07
N GLY A 120 -18.21 -0.59 1.47
CA GLY A 120 -17.02 -1.16 2.10
C GLY A 120 -15.97 -0.09 2.44
N GLN A 121 -15.70 0.84 1.52
CA GLN A 121 -14.76 1.93 1.75
C GLN A 121 -15.23 2.90 2.85
N ILE A 122 -16.54 3.17 2.96
CA ILE A 122 -17.11 3.98 4.05
C ILE A 122 -16.93 3.27 5.39
N ILE A 123 -17.25 1.98 5.47
CA ILE A 123 -17.07 1.17 6.70
C ILE A 123 -15.60 1.16 7.11
N LEU A 124 -14.68 0.94 6.15
CA LEU A 124 -13.24 1.01 6.36
C LEU A 124 -12.82 2.38 6.91
N SER A 125 -13.38 3.46 6.38
CA SER A 125 -13.05 4.83 6.82
C SER A 125 -13.54 5.10 8.24
N ILE A 126 -14.74 4.64 8.60
CA ILE A 126 -15.26 4.74 9.97
C ILE A 126 -14.37 3.96 10.94
N LEU A 127 -13.95 2.74 10.56
CA LEU A 127 -13.03 1.95 11.38
C LEU A 127 -11.69 2.67 11.58
N ALA A 128 -11.13 3.27 10.53
CA ALA A 128 -9.90 4.05 10.61
C ALA A 128 -10.03 5.20 11.62
N ILE A 129 -11.15 5.93 11.60
CA ILE A 129 -11.43 7.01 12.54
C ILE A 129 -11.47 6.49 13.99
N VAL A 130 -12.21 5.40 14.26
CA VAL A 130 -12.30 4.79 15.60
C VAL A 130 -10.93 4.32 16.10
N LEU A 131 -10.03 3.92 15.20
CA LEU A 131 -8.66 3.50 15.52
C LEU A 131 -7.67 4.68 15.61
N GLY A 132 -8.16 5.92 15.49
CA GLY A 132 -7.40 7.15 15.73
C GLY A 132 -6.73 7.73 14.49
N PHE A 133 -7.17 7.36 13.28
CA PHE A 133 -6.75 7.95 12.00
C PHE A 133 -7.69 9.09 11.56
N GLU A 134 -7.99 9.98 12.48
CA GLU A 134 -8.91 11.11 12.29
C GLU A 134 -8.15 12.39 11.90
N ILE A 135 -8.66 13.10 10.88
CA ILE A 135 -8.18 14.44 10.52
C ILE A 135 -8.89 15.45 11.42
N ASN A 136 -8.27 15.82 12.54
CA ASN A 136 -8.89 16.72 13.52
C ASN A 136 -8.81 18.20 13.12
N ALA A 137 -7.73 18.59 12.44
CA ALA A 137 -7.49 19.98 12.06
C ALA A 137 -6.75 20.06 10.72
N ILE A 138 -6.92 21.17 10.02
CA ILE A 138 -6.23 21.48 8.77
C ILE A 138 -5.34 22.69 9.00
N GLN A 139 -4.06 22.54 8.69
CA GLN A 139 -3.12 23.65 8.65
C GLN A 139 -3.09 24.22 7.23
N VAL A 140 -3.66 25.42 7.07
CA VAL A 140 -3.65 26.12 5.78
C VAL A 140 -2.45 27.07 5.77
N PRO A 141 -1.57 27.01 4.74
CA PRO A 141 -0.48 27.99 4.62
C PRO A 141 -1.03 29.42 4.68
N VAL A 142 -0.40 30.28 5.50
CA VAL A 142 -0.80 31.70 5.74
C VAL A 142 -1.98 31.91 6.71
N LEU A 143 -2.86 30.92 6.91
CA LEU A 143 -3.96 31.03 7.88
C LEU A 143 -3.62 30.34 9.22
N GLN A 144 -4.47 30.58 10.22
CA GLN A 144 -4.43 29.82 11.48
C GLN A 144 -4.88 28.37 11.25
N ILE A 145 -4.49 27.49 12.17
CA ILE A 145 -4.96 26.10 12.20
C ILE A 145 -6.47 26.10 12.36
N ILE A 146 -7.17 25.43 11.45
CA ILE A 146 -8.62 25.31 11.48
C ILE A 146 -8.97 23.96 12.12
N ASP A 147 -9.58 24.01 13.30
CA ASP A 147 -10.20 22.84 13.93
C ASP A 147 -11.47 22.46 13.18
N LEU A 148 -11.60 21.18 12.82
CA LEU A 148 -12.73 20.69 12.04
C LEU A 148 -13.94 20.36 12.92
N GLY A 149 -13.76 20.10 14.22
CA GLY A 149 -14.83 19.72 15.13
C GLY A 149 -15.75 18.63 14.53
N PRO A 150 -17.08 18.85 14.43
CA PRO A 150 -18.02 17.88 13.87
C PRO A 150 -17.75 17.49 12.40
N TRP A 151 -17.04 18.31 11.64
CA TRP A 151 -16.71 18.03 10.23
C TRP A 151 -15.53 17.08 10.07
N SER A 152 -14.81 16.77 11.15
CA SER A 152 -13.65 15.89 11.11
C SER A 152 -13.97 14.51 10.51
N TRP A 153 -15.08 13.91 10.94
CA TRP A 153 -15.50 12.59 10.46
C TRP A 153 -15.90 12.60 8.97
N PRO A 154 -16.85 13.45 8.50
CA PRO A 154 -17.17 13.53 7.08
C PRO A 154 -15.95 13.79 6.20
N ILE A 155 -15.05 14.68 6.61
CA ILE A 155 -13.85 15.03 5.85
C ILE A 155 -12.88 13.84 5.80
N THR A 156 -12.67 13.14 6.92
CA THR A 156 -11.80 11.97 6.97
C THR A 156 -12.35 10.84 6.09
N ILE A 157 -13.68 10.59 6.13
CA ILE A 157 -14.32 9.60 5.27
C ILE A 157 -14.15 9.98 3.80
N LEU A 158 -14.45 11.23 3.45
CA LEU A 158 -14.29 11.72 2.08
C LEU A 158 -12.84 11.58 1.60
N TRP A 159 -11.88 11.86 2.47
CA TRP A 159 -10.46 11.75 2.16
C TRP A 159 -10.04 10.30 1.86
N ILE A 160 -10.37 9.36 2.76
CA ILE A 160 -9.99 7.95 2.59
C ILE A 160 -10.67 7.36 1.35
N VAL A 161 -12.00 7.51 1.23
CA VAL A 161 -12.77 7.03 0.07
C VAL A 161 -12.27 7.70 -1.22
N GLY A 162 -12.01 9.01 -1.18
CA GLY A 162 -11.54 9.79 -2.30
C GLY A 162 -10.17 9.32 -2.80
N VAL A 163 -9.20 9.12 -1.92
CA VAL A 163 -7.86 8.62 -2.28
C VAL A 163 -7.94 7.21 -2.86
N ILE A 164 -8.72 6.31 -2.27
CA ILE A 164 -8.88 4.93 -2.79
C ILE A 164 -9.44 4.95 -4.22
N ASN A 165 -10.51 5.72 -4.46
CA ASN A 165 -11.10 5.80 -5.80
C ASN A 165 -10.21 6.57 -6.78
N ALA A 166 -9.49 7.61 -6.35
CA ALA A 166 -8.58 8.36 -7.21
C ALA A 166 -7.43 7.47 -7.71
N ILE A 167 -6.81 6.68 -6.84
CA ILE A 167 -5.77 5.72 -7.25
C ILE A 167 -6.35 4.68 -8.22
N ASN A 168 -7.52 4.11 -7.91
CA ASN A 168 -8.18 3.11 -8.77
C ASN A 168 -8.56 3.68 -10.16
N LEU A 169 -8.89 4.96 -10.27
CA LEU A 169 -9.19 5.63 -11.54
C LEU A 169 -7.94 5.95 -12.36
N ILE A 170 -6.81 6.23 -11.70
CA ILE A 170 -5.53 6.49 -12.36
C ILE A 170 -4.87 5.18 -12.84
N ASP A 171 -5.19 4.06 -12.21
CA ASP A 171 -4.69 2.72 -12.53
C ASP A 171 -5.29 2.13 -13.83
N GLY A 172 -5.23 2.91 -14.91
CA GLY A 172 -5.64 2.51 -16.27
C GLY A 172 -4.47 2.36 -17.24
N LEU A 173 -3.23 2.57 -16.79
CA LEU A 173 -2.00 2.52 -17.59
C LEU A 173 -0.88 1.80 -16.83
N ASP A 174 -0.13 0.95 -17.53
CA ASP A 174 1.02 0.19 -17.00
C ASP A 174 1.98 1.07 -16.18
N GLY A 175 2.15 0.76 -14.91
CA GLY A 175 3.16 1.38 -14.04
C GLY A 175 2.83 2.79 -13.58
N LEU A 176 1.70 3.38 -13.99
CA LEU A 176 1.35 4.76 -13.65
C LEU A 176 0.97 4.90 -12.17
N ALA A 177 0.02 4.08 -11.69
CA ALA A 177 -0.44 4.15 -10.30
C ALA A 177 0.69 3.81 -9.31
N GLY A 178 1.45 2.75 -9.57
CA GLY A 178 2.62 2.37 -8.76
C GLY A 178 3.70 3.45 -8.75
N GLY A 179 4.01 4.05 -9.90
CA GLY A 179 4.98 5.14 -10.00
C GLY A 179 4.56 6.38 -9.22
N LEU A 180 3.30 6.82 -9.36
CA LEU A 180 2.75 7.94 -8.61
C LEU A 180 2.72 7.68 -7.10
N ALA A 181 2.39 6.45 -6.69
CA ALA A 181 2.44 6.05 -5.29
C ALA A 181 3.87 6.16 -4.73
N ILE A 182 4.90 5.70 -5.45
CA ILE A 182 6.30 5.84 -5.03
C ILE A 182 6.69 7.31 -4.85
N VAL A 183 6.30 8.19 -5.78
CA VAL A 183 6.58 9.64 -5.68
C VAL A 183 5.88 10.25 -4.46
N ALA A 184 4.59 9.96 -4.26
CA ALA A 184 3.83 10.45 -3.11
C ALA A 184 4.41 9.95 -1.78
N LEU A 185 4.79 8.67 -1.71
CA LEU A 185 5.43 8.08 -0.53
C LEU A 185 6.81 8.69 -0.27
N ALA A 186 7.59 9.00 -1.31
CA ALA A 186 8.86 9.70 -1.14
C ALA A 186 8.65 11.10 -0.52
N CYS A 187 7.64 11.85 -0.96
CA CYS A 187 7.27 13.12 -0.35
C CYS A 187 6.83 12.97 1.12
N PHE A 188 6.01 11.97 1.46
CA PHE A 188 5.66 11.72 2.86
C PHE A 188 6.87 11.28 3.69
N GLY A 189 7.79 10.52 3.10
CA GLY A 189 9.03 10.09 3.72
C GLY A 189 9.95 11.27 4.07
N THR A 190 10.11 12.23 3.16
CA THR A 190 10.91 13.44 3.46
C THR A 190 10.30 14.27 4.58
N LEU A 191 8.97 14.41 4.62
CA LEU A 191 8.26 15.07 5.72
C LEU A 191 8.45 14.35 7.05
N CYS A 192 8.36 13.02 7.07
CA CYS A 192 8.58 12.23 8.29
C CYS A 192 10.02 12.35 8.79
N TRP A 193 10.99 12.38 7.88
CA TRP A 193 12.40 12.62 8.21
C TRP A 193 12.58 13.99 8.88
N TRP A 194 12.04 15.06 8.29
CA TRP A 194 12.16 16.41 8.86
C TRP A 194 11.46 16.57 10.21
N GLN A 195 10.35 15.87 10.43
CA GLN A 195 9.63 15.90 11.70
C GLN A 195 10.21 14.93 12.76
N GLY A 196 11.27 14.19 12.44
CA GLY A 196 11.86 13.19 13.35
C GLY A 196 10.95 11.98 13.63
N GLN A 197 9.94 11.75 12.78
CA GLN A 197 8.97 10.65 12.89
C GLN A 197 9.53 9.37 12.27
N TYR A 198 10.63 8.85 12.83
CA TYR A 198 11.38 7.75 12.22
C TYR A 198 10.60 6.43 12.15
N SER A 199 9.70 6.15 13.10
CA SER A 199 8.87 4.94 13.08
C SER A 199 7.84 4.97 11.95
N LEU A 200 7.26 6.14 11.66
CA LEU A 200 6.37 6.31 10.51
C LEU A 200 7.16 6.28 9.20
N LEU A 201 8.35 6.88 9.19
CA LEU A 201 9.26 6.80 8.06
C LEU A 201 9.64 5.34 7.72
N LEU A 202 9.88 4.49 8.73
CA LEU A 202 10.17 3.08 8.52
C LEU A 202 9.03 2.40 7.73
N LEU A 203 7.77 2.63 8.11
CA LEU A 203 6.61 2.10 7.38
C LEU A 203 6.58 2.59 5.94
N ILE A 204 6.81 3.88 5.72
CA ILE A 204 6.84 4.50 4.39
C ILE A 204 7.95 3.88 3.53
N ILE A 205 9.15 3.71 4.07
CA ILE A 205 10.29 3.15 3.33
C ILE A 205 10.05 1.68 2.96
N VAL A 206 9.46 0.89 3.87
CA VAL A 206 9.03 -0.48 3.55
C VAL A 206 8.00 -0.47 2.43
N LEU A 207 7.00 0.42 2.50
CA LEU A 207 5.95 0.54 1.48
C LEU A 207 6.51 0.99 0.12
N ILE A 208 7.48 1.91 0.09
CA ILE A 208 8.24 2.26 -1.12
C ILE A 208 8.94 1.04 -1.68
N GLY A 209 9.65 0.27 -0.85
CA GLY A 209 10.34 -0.95 -1.27
C GLY A 209 9.40 -1.96 -1.90
N VAL A 210 8.31 -2.27 -1.22
CA VAL A 210 7.26 -3.19 -1.70
C VAL A 210 6.63 -2.71 -3.01
N THR A 211 6.34 -1.41 -3.12
CA THR A 211 5.76 -0.81 -4.33
C THR A 211 6.76 -0.82 -5.48
N LEU A 212 8.05 -0.59 -5.23
CA LEU A 212 9.12 -0.76 -6.22
C LEU A 212 9.23 -2.21 -6.69
N GLY A 213 9.18 -3.16 -5.76
CA GLY A 213 9.16 -4.59 -6.08
C GLY A 213 8.02 -4.96 -7.02
N PHE A 214 6.82 -4.42 -6.78
CA PHE A 214 5.68 -4.56 -7.68
C PHE A 214 5.87 -3.84 -9.02
N TRP A 215 6.28 -2.59 -8.97
CA TRP A 215 6.42 -1.73 -10.14
C TRP A 215 7.38 -2.31 -11.19
N LEU A 216 8.43 -3.04 -10.77
CA LEU A 216 9.34 -3.73 -11.69
C LEU A 216 8.63 -4.71 -12.65
N PHE A 217 7.51 -5.29 -12.23
CA PHE A 217 6.67 -6.21 -13.03
C PHE A 217 5.46 -5.51 -13.67
N ASN A 218 5.10 -4.32 -13.21
CA ASN A 218 3.95 -3.54 -13.68
C ASN A 218 4.33 -2.39 -14.64
N ARG A 219 5.62 -2.07 -14.81
CA ARG A 219 6.14 -1.12 -15.81
C ARG A 219 5.69 -1.47 -17.25
N PRO A 220 5.76 -0.53 -18.22
CA PRO A 220 5.23 -0.72 -19.58
C PRO A 220 5.63 -2.06 -20.21
N GLN A 221 4.63 -2.76 -20.77
CA GLN A 221 4.66 -4.21 -21.01
C GLN A 221 4.44 -5.00 -19.71
N ALA A 222 3.39 -4.64 -18.98
CA ALA A 222 3.09 -5.19 -17.67
C ALA A 222 2.94 -6.72 -17.70
N SER A 223 3.66 -7.39 -16.80
CA SER A 223 3.53 -8.83 -16.56
C SER A 223 2.46 -9.14 -15.51
N ILE A 224 2.12 -8.17 -14.67
CA ILE A 224 1.07 -8.25 -13.65
C ILE A 224 0.45 -6.84 -13.45
N PHE A 225 -0.86 -6.81 -13.16
CA PHE A 225 -1.57 -5.64 -12.63
C PHE A 225 -1.96 -5.89 -11.18
#